data_AF-A0A0R3TEX2-F1
#
_entry.id   AF-A0A0R3TEX2-F1
#
_cell.length_a   1.000
_cell.length_b   1.000
_cell.length_c   1.000
_cell.angle_alpha   90.00
_cell.angle_beta   90.00
_cell.angle_gamma   90.00
#
_symmetry.space_group_name_H-M   'P 1'
#
loop_
_entity.id
_entity.type
_entity.pdbx_description
1 polymer ?
#
loop_
_entity_poly.entity_id
_entity_poly.type
_entity_poly.pdbx_seq_one_letter_code
_entity_poly.pdbx_strand_id
1 'polypeptide(L)'
;MDNVLPVFRCWLHQCFLNYLDWPEIQDFFLITLLCGPEFIIYFAVAIMSQLSSLLRSSLQSQTHLVTTLEKSINNFRMVEHLGFLESLASRYKEPVSGELSSASFVG
;
A
#
# COMPACT_ATOMS: atom_id res chain seq x y z
N MET A 1 18.66 -1.57 -0.30
CA MET A 1 17.18 -1.51 -0.49
C MET A 1 16.52 -2.87 -0.24
N ASP A 2 17.32 -3.88 0.11
CA ASP A 2 17.02 -5.31 -0.05
C ASP A 2 16.09 -5.86 1.03
N ASN A 3 15.88 -5.12 2.12
CA ASN A 3 15.00 -5.49 3.23
C ASN A 3 13.60 -4.87 3.16
N VAL A 4 13.32 -3.95 2.23
CA VAL A 4 12.02 -3.26 2.17
C VAL A 4 10.95 -4.12 1.51
N LEU A 5 11.30 -4.82 0.42
CA LEU A 5 10.38 -5.70 -0.31
C LEU A 5 9.87 -6.88 0.54
N PRO A 6 10.70 -7.59 1.33
CA PRO A 6 10.23 -8.67 2.20
C PRO A 6 9.28 -8.18 3.30
N VAL A 7 9.57 -7.02 3.91
CA VAL A 7 8.72 -6.43 4.96
C VAL A 7 7.37 -6.03 4.41
N PHE A 8 7.35 -5.39 3.23
CA PHE A 8 6.12 -5.00 2.56
C PHE A 8 5.25 -6.22 2.20
N ARG A 9 5.87 -7.32 1.76
CA ARG A 9 5.16 -8.58 1.49
C ARG A 9 4.50 -9.14 2.75
N CYS A 10 5.16 -9.05 3.91
CA CYS A 10 4.56 -9.44 5.18
C CYS A 10 3.36 -8.56 5.55
N TRP A 11 3.43 -7.25 5.34
CA TRP A 11 2.30 -6.34 5.58
C TRP A 11 1.12 -6.66 4.67
N LEU A 12 1.35 -6.88 3.38
CA LEU A 12 0.31 -7.30 2.45
C LEU A 12 -0.33 -8.62 2.86
N HIS A 13 0.47 -9.60 3.27
CA HIS A 13 -0.04 -10.90 3.75
C HIS A 13 -0.89 -10.76 5.03
N GLN A 14 -0.60 -9.74 5.84
CA GLN A 14 -1.33 -9.42 7.06
C GLN A 14 -2.42 -8.36 6.82
N CYS A 15 -2.76 -8.02 5.58
CA CYS A 15 -3.72 -6.96 5.23
C CYS A 15 -3.44 -5.64 5.99
N PHE A 16 -2.16 -5.34 6.20
CA PHE A 16 -1.67 -4.17 6.94
C PHE A 16 -2.12 -4.07 8.41
N LEU A 17 -2.64 -5.15 9.01
CA LEU A 17 -3.12 -5.19 10.40
C LEU A 17 -2.06 -4.80 11.43
N ASN A 18 -0.78 -5.01 11.11
CA ASN A 18 0.35 -4.68 11.97
C ASN A 18 0.99 -3.31 11.66
N TYR A 19 0.43 -2.56 10.71
CA TYR A 19 1.07 -1.37 10.16
C TYR A 19 0.18 -0.13 10.14
N LEU A 20 -1.12 -0.31 9.87
CA LEU A 20 -2.11 0.76 9.80
C LEU A 20 -2.93 0.88 11.08
N ASP A 21 -3.47 2.08 11.31
CA ASP A 21 -4.48 2.32 12.33
C ASP A 21 -5.81 1.63 11.96
N TRP A 22 -6.59 1.24 12.98
CA TRP A 22 -7.84 0.50 12.79
C TRP A 22 -8.84 1.14 11.81
N PRO A 23 -9.07 2.47 11.83
CA PRO A 23 -9.96 3.11 10.85
C PRO A 23 -9.49 2.90 9.40
N GLU A 24 -8.18 2.94 9.16
CA GLU A 24 -7.61 2.79 7.82
C GLU A 24 -7.68 1.33 7.35
N ILE A 25 -7.61 0.38 8.27
CA ILE A 25 -7.88 -1.03 8.00
C ILE A 25 -9.35 -1.22 7.58
N GLN A 26 -10.29 -0.54 8.24
CA GLN A 26 -11.71 -0.58 7.87
C GLN A 26 -11.93 0.01 6.48
N ASP A 27 -11.34 1.17 6.19
CA ASP A 27 -11.42 1.82 4.88
C ASP A 27 -10.79 0.96 3.78
N PHE A 28 -9.67 0.29 4.06
CA PHE A 28 -9.04 -0.66 3.14
C PHE A 28 -9.99 -1.79 2.75
N PHE A 29 -10.63 -2.44 3.73
CA PHE A 29 -11.58 -3.52 3.44
C PHE A 29 -12.83 -3.00 2.72
N LEU A 30 -13.36 -1.84 3.11
CA LEU A 30 -14.54 -1.25 2.49
C LEU A 30 -14.28 -0.92 1.01
N ILE A 31 -13.18 -0.26 0.70
CA ILE A 31 -12.83 0.13 -0.66
C ILE A 31 -12.51 -1.09 -1.52
N THR A 32 -11.80 -2.08 -0.96
CA THR A 32 -11.52 -3.34 -1.67
C THR A 32 -12.81 -4.10 -2.00
N LEU A 33 -13.78 -4.13 -1.09
CA LEU A 33 -15.07 -4.79 -1.31
C LEU A 33 -15.92 -4.05 -2.34
N LEU A 34 -15.92 -2.71 -2.33
CA LEU A 34 -16.73 -1.89 -3.22
C LEU A 34 -16.14 -1.78 -4.64
N CYS A 35 -14.82 -1.66 -4.75
CA CYS A 35 -14.14 -1.32 -5.99
C CYS A 35 -13.37 -2.49 -6.63
N GLY A 36 -13.27 -3.62 -5.91
CA GLY A 36 -12.65 -4.85 -6.39
C GLY A 36 -11.17 -5.03 -5.95
N PRO A 37 -10.60 -6.22 -6.21
CA PRO A 37 -9.27 -6.58 -5.72
C PRO A 37 -8.12 -5.76 -6.35
N GLU A 38 -8.36 -5.14 -7.50
CA GLU A 38 -7.41 -4.23 -8.17
C GLU A 38 -6.99 -3.07 -7.25
N PHE A 39 -7.91 -2.62 -6.39
CA PHE A 39 -7.66 -1.54 -5.43
C PHE A 39 -6.66 -1.92 -4.34
N ILE A 40 -6.45 -3.21 -4.07
CA ILE A 40 -5.40 -3.67 -3.16
C ILE A 40 -4.03 -3.21 -3.68
N ILE A 41 -3.80 -3.30 -5.00
CA ILE A 41 -2.56 -2.89 -5.64
C ILE A 41 -2.40 -1.37 -5.58
N TYR A 42 -3.46 -0.62 -5.84
CA TYR A 42 -3.40 0.85 -5.77
C TYR A 42 -3.14 1.33 -4.35
N PHE A 43 -3.78 0.72 -3.36
CA PHE A 43 -3.56 1.01 -1.95
C PHE A 43 -2.13 0.69 -1.51
N ALA A 44 -1.62 -0.48 -1.93
CA ALA A 44 -0.24 -0.88 -1.74
C ALA A 44 0.74 0.16 -2.30
N VAL A 45 0.49 0.67 -3.50
CA VAL A 45 1.31 1.72 -4.13
C VAL A 45 1.21 3.04 -3.36
N ALA A 46 0.02 3.42 -2.88
CA ALA A 46 -0.17 4.63 -2.07
C ALA A 46 0.65 4.57 -0.77
N ILE A 47 0.60 3.44 -0.05
CA ILE A 47 1.39 3.22 1.16
C ILE A 47 2.89 3.27 0.84
N MET A 48 3.35 2.59 -0.21
CA MET A 48 4.76 2.65 -0.60
C MET A 48 5.21 4.07 -0.99
N SER A 49 4.34 4.84 -1.64
CA SER A 49 4.64 6.22 -2.02
C SER A 49 4.88 7.10 -0.78
N GLN A 50 4.01 7.01 0.22
CA GLN A 50 4.21 7.73 1.48
C GLN A 50 5.37 7.18 2.30
N LEU A 51 5.60 5.87 2.26
CA LEU A 51 6.77 5.28 2.90
C LEU A 51 8.05 5.77 2.24
N SER A 52 8.08 5.92 0.93
CA SER A 52 9.25 6.42 0.21
C SER A 52 9.59 7.87 0.60
N SER A 53 8.58 8.72 0.84
CA SER A 53 8.79 10.08 1.33
C SER A 53 9.31 10.07 2.77
N LEU A 54 8.73 9.25 3.65
CA LEU A 54 9.20 9.06 5.03
C LEU A 54 10.63 8.50 5.09
N LEU A 55 10.96 7.51 4.27
CA LEU A 55 12.29 6.91 4.18
C LEU A 55 13.32 7.94 3.71
N ARG A 56 12.97 8.79 2.73
CA ARG A 56 13.85 9.85 2.24
C ARG A 56 14.14 10.88 3.33
N SER A 57 13.14 11.27 4.11
CA SER A 57 13.32 12.13 5.29
C SER A 57 14.19 11.45 6.37
N SER A 58 13.99 10.15 6.61
CA SER A 58 14.75 9.40 7.64
C SER A 58 16.23 9.19 7.29
N LEU A 59 16.54 9.04 6.00
CA LEU A 59 17.91 9.01 5.47
C LEU A 59 18.62 10.34 5.72
N GLN A 60 17.90 11.45 5.57
CA GLN A 60 18.43 12.78 5.81
C GLN A 60 18.63 13.08 7.31
N SER A 61 17.83 12.47 8.19
CA SER A 61 17.94 12.60 9.66
C SER A 61 18.82 11.53 10.33
N GLN A 62 19.58 10.73 9.57
CA GLN A 62 20.41 9.62 10.06
C GLN A 62 19.68 8.63 10.98
N THR A 63 18.39 8.41 10.75
CA THR A 63 17.59 7.46 11.54
C THR A 63 17.64 6.07 10.91
N HIS A 64 17.72 5.01 11.72
CA HIS A 64 17.75 3.63 11.21
C HIS A 64 16.46 3.30 10.45
N LEU A 65 16.58 2.94 9.17
CA LEU A 65 15.45 2.60 8.29
C LEU A 65 14.58 1.48 8.87
N VAL A 66 15.19 0.49 9.53
CA VAL A 66 14.48 -0.62 10.17
C VAL A 66 13.57 -0.11 11.30
N THR A 67 14.03 0.84 12.12
CA THR A 67 13.26 1.43 13.21
C THR A 67 12.09 2.27 12.69
N THR A 68 12.20 2.86 11.50
CA THR A 68 11.10 3.58 10.84
C THR A 68 10.05 2.60 10.30
N LEU A 69 10.48 1.44 9.79
CA LEU A 69 9.59 0.39 9.27
C LEU A 69 8.89 -0.40 10.38
N GLU A 70 9.52 -0.57 11.55
CA GLU A 70 8.91 -1.23 12.72
C GLU A 70 7.82 -0.39 13.38
N LYS A 71 7.81 0.93 13.16
CA LYS A 71 6.78 1.82 13.69
C LYS A 71 5.58 1.82 12.75
N SER A 72 4.38 1.69 13.31
CA SER A 72 3.13 1.89 12.57
C SER A 72 3.14 3.27 11.92
N ILE A 73 2.53 3.36 10.74
CA ILE A 73 2.37 4.65 10.08
C ILE A 73 1.21 5.39 10.75
N ASN A 74 1.57 6.25 11.69
CA ASN A 74 0.59 7.06 12.40
C ASN A 74 0.19 8.25 11.51
N ASN A 75 -1.10 8.53 11.42
CA ASN A 75 -1.70 9.56 10.55
C ASN A 75 -1.65 9.26 9.04
N PHE A 76 -1.55 8.00 8.61
CA PHE A 76 -2.00 7.69 7.24
C PHE A 76 -3.51 7.85 7.17
N ARG A 77 -3.99 8.55 6.15
CA ARG A 77 -5.40 8.83 5.95
C ARG A 77 -5.75 8.43 4.52
N MET A 78 -6.39 7.28 4.35
CA MET A 78 -6.78 6.75 3.05
C MET A 78 -7.55 7.79 2.22
N VAL A 79 -8.43 8.55 2.90
CA VAL A 79 -9.24 9.62 2.30
C VAL A 79 -8.38 10.67 1.58
N GLU A 80 -7.20 11.00 2.11
CA GLU A 80 -6.28 11.98 1.49
C GLU A 80 -5.61 11.43 0.23
N HIS A 81 -5.59 10.11 0.08
CA HIS A 81 -5.01 9.42 -1.07
C HIS A 81 -6.03 9.02 -2.14
N LEU A 82 -7.34 9.26 -1.93
CA LEU A 82 -8.38 8.87 -2.89
C LEU A 82 -8.16 9.43 -4.29
N GLY A 83 -7.79 10.71 -4.41
CA GLY A 83 -7.50 11.31 -5.73
C GLY A 83 -6.27 10.67 -6.41
N PHE A 84 -5.27 10.27 -5.62
CA PHE A 84 -4.12 9.53 -6.15
C PHE A 84 -4.52 8.12 -6.60
N LEU A 85 -5.35 7.41 -5.82
CA LEU A 85 -5.88 6.10 -6.17
C LEU A 85 -6.73 6.14 -7.44
N GLU A 86 -7.58 7.17 -7.60
CA GLU A 86 -8.35 7.37 -8.83
C GLU A 86 -7.45 7.63 -10.04
N SER A 87 -6.37 8.40 -9.86
CA SER A 87 -5.38 8.61 -10.93
C SER A 87 -4.66 7.31 -11.33
N LEU A 88 -4.39 6.42 -10.37
CA LEU A 88 -3.82 5.10 -10.65
C LEU A 88 -4.82 4.19 -11.34
N ALA A 89 -6.07 4.16 -10.88
CA ALA A 89 -7.13 3.38 -11.49
C ALA A 89 -7.35 3.81 -12.95
N SER A 90 -7.50 5.11 -13.21
CA SER A 90 -7.69 5.59 -14.59
C SER A 90 -6.53 5.25 -15.54
N ARG A 91 -5.30 5.19 -15.02
CA ARG A 91 -4.10 4.94 -15.83
C ARG A 91 -3.72 3.47 -15.97
N TYR A 92 -4.05 2.64 -14.98
CA TYR A 92 -3.56 1.26 -14.88
C TYR A 92 -4.66 0.22 -14.76
N LYS A 93 -5.95 0.59 -14.77
CA LYS A 93 -7.06 -0.37 -14.67
C LYS A 93 -7.01 -1.46 -15.73
N GLU A 94 -6.85 -1.10 -17.01
CA GLU A 94 -6.78 -2.08 -18.10
C GLU A 94 -5.59 -3.03 -17.98
N PRO A 95 -4.34 -2.56 -17.79
CA PRO A 95 -3.18 -3.44 -17.55
C PRO A 95 -3.34 -4.34 -16.32
N VAL A 96 -3.81 -3.78 -15.20
CA VAL A 96 -3.90 -4.51 -13.92
C VAL A 96 -5.01 -5.57 -13.98
N SER A 97 -6.16 -5.23 -14.57
CA SER A 97 -7.26 -6.19 -14.76
C SER A 97 -6.86 -7.33 -15.70
N GLY A 98 -6.09 -7.03 -16.76
CA GLY A 98 -5.53 -8.04 -17.67
C GLY A 98 -4.60 -9.02 -16.97
N GLU A 99 -3.68 -8.52 -16.14
CA GLU A 99 -2.73 -9.35 -15.37
C GLU A 99 -3.42 -10.16 -14.25
N LEU A 100 -4.41 -9.58 -13.57
CA LEU A 100 -5.17 -10.32 -12.55
C LEU A 100 -6.03 -11.41 -13.17
N SER A 101 -6.63 -11.15 -14.32
CA SER A 101 -7.39 -12.14 -15.10
C SER A 101 -6.49 -13.27 -15.58
N SER A 102 -5.31 -12.96 -16.14
CA SER A 102 -4.34 -13.97 -16.57
C SER A 102 -3.77 -14.78 -15.40
N ALA A 103 -3.52 -14.14 -14.25
CA ALA A 103 -3.08 -14.82 -13.03
C ALA A 103 -4.16 -15.76 -12.44
N SER A 104 -5.45 -15.41 -12.59
CA SER A 104 -6.56 -16.27 -12.17
C SER A 104 -6.83 -17.47 -13.10
N PHE A 105 -6.32 -17.43 -14.34
CA PHE A 105 -6.42 -18.54 -15.30
C PHE A 105 -5.26 -19.55 -15.18
N VAL A 106 -4.25 -19.24 -14.37
CA VAL A 106 -3.21 -20.18 -13.97
C VAL A 106 -3.57 -20.71 -12.58
N GLY A 107 -4.64 -21.50 -12.52
CA GLY A 107 -5.10 -22.24 -11.34
C GLY A 107 -5.33 -23.69 -11.68
#